data_AF-A0A928PEJ8-F1
#
_entry.id   AF-A0A928PEJ8-F1
#
_cell.length_a   1.000
_cell.length_b   1.000
_cell.length_c   1.000
_cell.angle_alpha   90.00
_cell.angle_beta   90.00
_cell.angle_gamma   90.00
#
_symmetry.space_group_name_H-M   'P 1'
#
loop_
_entity.id
_entity.type
_entity.pdbx_description
1 polymer ?
#
loop_
_entity_poly.entity_id
_entity_poly.type
_entity_poly.pdbx_seq_one_letter_code
_entity_poly.pdbx_strand_id
1 'polypeptide(L)'
;MKPCRVLILSLLMLLAFPILFSCAKNNRSEEYAPPTETYAAPPTASIDRFDGKNNGIVLCGNTLYYATDAGLFRFDEQENAGVPILEVPVDFVEKHHGAMFAVSLAERCVYRIENDTAQTALSGLDERITADDTFSFAVCNDYFVFLGRDPEKTSGGPIALFLIDRMSGETRAASVASSISRGFGYEGNRIFLYNYGRSTDDCYFSVYDTETEREEDRIPISQMGVSDAEYCPYIDSLLIYTRDDITRKMTLKQLALTDRLTRTLTSYGDAADANTKGMIAAETNIVCCGLTDSETLRYFNLNEEHPSVTVAVYGYPQGALQVLMNLFKEKRGIDVNLIQIDYGEVEKLNTKLLAQDDDIDVYYTMGLTEAYYILRDVYCDLKQFDTLSANLSRCASLIEAAATYNGKVFGVPTEFGLVDTAAEGNLYNNSFYQYMAREIDLTEKAYRDGDGEALKTLYRHYRAYPNDDRPTPRWGDFKMVWCSYMMMNPASRHKEEAALFLNDLLALELGDFDEEAASQPLMALVTKYPENTDFGDVSVRWKFTDMNIFNMIRDGLNAVESDEMTDEEAKELARRIRMVVME
;
A
#
# COMPACT_ATOMS: atom_id res chain seq x y z
N MET A 1 10.05 -52.57 -15.48
CA MET A 1 10.38 -53.01 -16.85
C MET A 1 10.04 -51.89 -17.82
N LYS A 2 11.06 -51.26 -18.43
CA LYS A 2 11.01 -50.39 -19.63
C LYS A 2 10.73 -51.25 -20.88
N PRO A 3 10.36 -50.73 -22.08
CA PRO A 3 10.79 -49.47 -22.75
C PRO A 3 9.64 -48.61 -23.35
N CYS A 4 9.74 -47.30 -23.61
CA CYS A 4 10.71 -46.43 -24.33
C CYS A 4 10.46 -46.32 -25.85
N ARG A 5 10.18 -45.08 -26.34
CA ARG A 5 10.35 -44.44 -27.68
C ARG A 5 9.47 -43.17 -27.67
N VAL A 6 9.90 -41.90 -27.71
CA VAL A 6 10.88 -41.10 -28.48
C VAL A 6 10.60 -41.02 -29.99
N LEU A 7 10.19 -39.83 -30.45
CA LEU A 7 10.51 -39.11 -31.72
C LEU A 7 9.93 -37.66 -31.57
N ILE A 8 10.63 -36.51 -31.58
CA ILE A 8 11.52 -35.85 -32.58
C ILE A 8 10.76 -35.57 -33.89
N LEU A 9 10.71 -34.39 -34.55
CA LEU A 9 11.10 -32.97 -34.41
C LEU A 9 10.51 -32.27 -35.69
N SER A 10 10.45 -30.93 -35.73
CA SER A 10 10.65 -30.08 -36.96
C SER A 10 9.53 -30.03 -38.03
N LEU A 11 9.25 -28.95 -38.79
CA LEU A 11 9.66 -27.53 -38.93
C LEU A 11 8.86 -26.96 -40.14
N LEU A 12 8.70 -25.62 -40.24
CA LEU A 12 8.61 -24.80 -41.49
C LEU A 12 7.36 -24.94 -42.40
N MET A 13 6.80 -23.93 -43.10
CA MET A 13 6.93 -22.47 -43.19
C MET A 13 5.94 -22.00 -44.30
N LEU A 14 5.40 -20.78 -44.17
CA LEU A 14 5.26 -19.72 -45.21
C LEU A 14 4.18 -19.72 -46.33
N LEU A 15 3.59 -18.49 -46.47
CA LEU A 15 3.14 -17.72 -47.65
C LEU A 15 1.67 -17.92 -48.13
N ALA A 16 0.85 -16.92 -48.47
CA ALA A 16 1.06 -15.50 -48.82
C ALA A 16 -0.22 -14.61 -48.71
N PHE A 17 0.01 -13.29 -48.56
CA PHE A 17 -0.78 -12.04 -48.69
C PHE A 17 -1.67 -11.89 -49.98
N PRO A 18 -2.34 -10.74 -50.32
CA PRO A 18 -2.98 -9.60 -49.58
C PRO A 18 -4.36 -9.07 -50.16
N ILE A 19 -4.95 -8.00 -49.56
CA ILE A 19 -5.38 -6.69 -50.17
C ILE A 19 -6.65 -6.01 -49.54
N LEU A 20 -6.41 -4.86 -48.87
CA LEU A 20 -7.04 -3.50 -48.86
C LEU A 20 -8.57 -3.24 -48.92
N PHE A 21 -9.07 -2.38 -48.00
CA PHE A 21 -9.65 -1.02 -48.19
C PHE A 21 -9.92 -0.40 -46.80
N SER A 22 -9.16 0.59 -46.30
CA SER A 22 -9.28 2.06 -46.43
C SER A 22 -10.66 2.68 -46.16
N CYS A 23 -10.78 3.39 -45.02
CA CYS A 23 -11.30 4.76 -44.99
C CYS A 23 -10.73 5.51 -43.78
N ALA A 24 -9.92 6.52 -44.07
CA ALA A 24 -9.39 7.51 -43.15
C ALA A 24 -10.46 8.55 -42.78
N LYS A 25 -10.39 9.07 -41.55
CA LYS A 25 -10.55 10.50 -41.32
C LYS A 25 -9.69 10.94 -40.13
N ASN A 26 -8.70 11.75 -40.49
CA ASN A 26 -7.76 12.46 -39.65
C ASN A 26 -8.47 13.25 -38.54
N ASN A 27 -7.93 13.18 -37.32
CA ASN A 27 -7.68 14.37 -36.53
C ASN A 27 -6.32 14.22 -35.85
N ARG A 28 -5.46 15.22 -36.09
CA ARG A 28 -4.12 15.34 -35.55
C ARG A 28 -4.20 15.55 -34.04
N SER A 29 -3.59 14.67 -33.27
CA SER A 29 -2.97 15.02 -32.00
C SER A 29 -1.50 14.61 -32.11
N GLU A 30 -0.63 15.54 -31.78
CA GLU A 30 0.82 15.39 -31.84
C GLU A 30 1.24 14.19 -30.97
N GLU A 31 1.79 13.15 -31.61
CA GLU A 31 2.46 12.06 -30.91
C GLU A 31 3.72 12.62 -30.25
N TYR A 32 3.66 12.74 -28.93
CA TYR A 32 4.85 12.83 -28.10
C TYR A 32 5.49 11.44 -28.08
N ALA A 33 6.48 11.22 -28.93
CA ALA A 33 7.34 10.05 -28.80
C ALA A 33 8.11 10.18 -27.46
N PRO A 34 7.98 9.23 -26.52
CA PRO A 34 8.83 9.24 -25.35
C PRO A 34 10.29 9.08 -25.79
N PRO A 35 11.26 9.74 -25.13
CA PRO A 35 12.66 9.66 -25.51
C PRO A 35 13.17 8.23 -25.43
N THR A 36 13.85 7.81 -26.49
CA THR A 36 14.75 6.67 -26.58
C THR A 36 15.69 6.57 -25.38
N GLU A 37 15.69 5.38 -24.76
CA GLU A 37 16.79 4.73 -24.02
C GLU A 37 17.87 5.67 -23.44
N THR A 38 17.60 6.25 -22.29
CA THR A 38 18.66 6.45 -21.30
C THR A 38 19.00 5.07 -20.74
N TYR A 39 20.13 4.51 -21.17
CA TYR A 39 20.74 3.40 -20.46
C TYR A 39 21.02 3.88 -19.03
N ALA A 40 20.19 3.44 -18.07
CA ALA A 40 20.51 3.56 -16.66
C ALA A 40 21.89 2.92 -16.44
N ALA A 41 22.73 3.56 -15.63
CA ALA A 41 23.98 2.95 -15.22
C ALA A 41 23.66 1.56 -14.61
N PRO A 42 24.48 0.52 -14.87
CA PRO A 42 24.24 -0.80 -14.29
C PRO A 42 24.17 -0.69 -12.77
N PRO A 43 23.24 -1.39 -12.10
CA PRO A 43 23.11 -1.35 -10.65
C PRO A 43 24.43 -1.76 -10.00
N THR A 44 24.90 -0.97 -9.03
CA THR A 44 26.06 -1.31 -8.19
C THR A 44 25.56 -1.88 -6.88
N ALA A 45 26.02 -3.08 -6.54
CA ALA A 45 25.63 -3.76 -5.30
C ALA A 45 26.71 -3.65 -4.21
N SER A 46 26.27 -3.59 -2.95
CA SER A 46 27.14 -3.42 -1.78
C SER A 46 26.90 -4.47 -0.70
N ILE A 47 27.98 -4.92 -0.03
CA ILE A 47 27.91 -5.84 1.11
C ILE A 47 28.39 -5.15 2.40
N ASP A 48 27.52 -5.15 3.40
CA ASP A 48 27.75 -4.59 4.73
C ASP A 48 28.49 -5.57 5.66
N ARG A 49 29.58 -5.13 6.31
CA ARG A 49 30.37 -5.96 7.25
C ARG A 49 30.83 -5.14 8.47
N PHE A 50 30.04 -5.14 9.54
CA PHE A 50 30.21 -4.15 10.62
C PHE A 50 30.60 -4.65 12.02
N ASP A 51 30.34 -5.89 12.48
CA ASP A 51 30.68 -6.22 13.90
C ASP A 51 31.07 -7.67 14.27
N GLY A 52 31.32 -8.59 13.33
CA GLY A 52 31.69 -9.96 13.69
C GLY A 52 30.51 -10.90 13.99
N LYS A 53 29.29 -10.48 13.65
CA LYS A 53 28.25 -11.35 13.11
C LYS A 53 27.95 -10.92 11.69
N ASN A 54 28.83 -11.30 10.77
CA ASN A 54 28.84 -10.81 9.41
C ASN A 54 28.01 -11.72 8.53
N ASN A 55 26.82 -11.32 8.11
CA ASN A 55 26.15 -11.92 6.96
C ASN A 55 25.83 -10.81 5.94
N GLY A 56 25.88 -11.10 4.65
CA GLY A 56 25.66 -10.15 3.55
C GLY A 56 25.19 -10.85 2.30
N ILE A 57 24.15 -10.36 1.61
CA ILE A 57 23.63 -11.01 0.40
C ILE A 57 23.64 -10.00 -0.75
N VAL A 58 24.16 -10.42 -1.89
CA VAL A 58 24.13 -9.65 -3.14
C VAL A 58 23.82 -10.59 -4.30
N LEU A 59 22.97 -10.14 -5.21
CA LEU A 59 22.72 -10.78 -6.49
C LEU A 59 23.51 -10.02 -7.58
N CYS A 60 24.22 -10.75 -8.45
CA CYS A 60 24.90 -10.21 -9.64
C CYS A 60 24.63 -11.13 -10.86
N GLY A 61 23.86 -10.66 -11.84
CA GLY A 61 23.17 -11.48 -12.82
C GLY A 61 22.32 -12.58 -12.19
N ASN A 62 22.60 -13.84 -12.57
CA ASN A 62 21.96 -15.03 -12.01
C ASN A 62 22.80 -15.67 -10.88
N THR A 63 23.81 -14.97 -10.38
CA THR A 63 24.73 -15.50 -9.36
C THR A 63 24.48 -14.81 -8.04
N LEU A 64 24.18 -15.60 -7.00
CA LEU A 64 24.04 -15.10 -5.64
C LEU A 64 25.36 -15.18 -4.88
N TYR A 65 25.70 -14.12 -4.18
CA TYR A 65 26.82 -14.05 -3.26
C TYR A 65 26.31 -13.89 -1.84
N TYR A 66 26.79 -14.75 -0.94
CA TYR A 66 26.51 -14.71 0.49
C TYR A 66 27.81 -14.56 1.27
N ALA A 67 28.06 -13.40 1.85
CA ALA A 67 29.14 -13.22 2.80
C ALA A 67 28.71 -13.75 4.16
N THR A 68 29.54 -14.53 4.84
CA THR A 68 29.41 -14.88 6.25
C THR A 68 30.72 -14.57 7.01
N ASP A 69 30.73 -14.77 8.33
CA ASP A 69 31.98 -14.81 9.12
C ASP A 69 32.99 -15.84 8.58
N ALA A 70 32.51 -16.91 7.95
CA ALA A 70 33.35 -17.98 7.40
C ALA A 70 33.92 -17.67 6.01
N GLY A 71 33.45 -16.63 5.32
CA GLY A 71 33.93 -16.24 3.98
C GLY A 71 32.81 -15.77 3.04
N LEU A 72 33.16 -15.51 1.78
CA LEU A 72 32.21 -15.21 0.72
C LEU A 72 31.86 -16.50 -0.02
N PHE A 73 30.57 -16.80 -0.12
CA PHE A 73 30.01 -17.97 -0.77
C PHE A 73 29.31 -17.52 -2.05
N ARG A 74 29.43 -18.32 -3.11
CA ARG A 74 28.80 -18.07 -4.41
C ARG A 74 27.86 -19.23 -4.74
N PHE A 75 26.66 -18.92 -5.23
CA PHE A 75 25.66 -19.89 -5.68
C PHE A 75 25.25 -19.58 -7.12
N ASP A 76 25.25 -20.59 -7.98
CA ASP A 76 24.76 -20.54 -9.36
C ASP A 76 23.52 -21.46 -9.47
N GLU A 77 22.43 -20.93 -10.04
CA GLU A 77 21.12 -21.58 -10.16
C GLU A 77 21.18 -22.95 -10.89
N GLN A 78 22.22 -23.19 -11.70
CA GLN A 78 22.36 -24.45 -12.45
C GLN A 78 22.90 -25.63 -11.64
N GLU A 79 23.53 -25.42 -10.49
CA GLU A 79 24.12 -26.50 -9.68
C GLU A 79 23.46 -26.59 -8.30
N ASN A 80 22.51 -27.52 -8.19
CA ASN A 80 21.63 -27.74 -7.05
C ASN A 80 22.34 -28.36 -5.81
N ALA A 81 23.45 -27.77 -5.35
CA ALA A 81 24.15 -28.18 -4.14
C ALA A 81 24.93 -27.00 -3.53
N GLY A 82 24.71 -26.73 -2.24
CA GLY A 82 25.49 -25.78 -1.43
C GLY A 82 26.93 -26.25 -1.20
N VAL A 83 27.74 -26.25 -2.26
CA VAL A 83 29.18 -26.48 -2.21
C VAL A 83 29.86 -25.11 -2.17
N PRO A 84 30.79 -24.86 -1.22
CA PRO A 84 31.64 -23.66 -1.27
C PRO A 84 32.54 -23.76 -2.50
N ILE A 85 32.21 -23.04 -3.57
CA ILE A 85 33.05 -22.92 -4.75
C ILE A 85 33.70 -21.55 -4.73
N LEU A 86 34.98 -21.53 -4.37
CA LEU A 86 35.89 -20.43 -4.67
C LEU A 86 36.82 -20.95 -5.78
N GLU A 87 36.30 -20.97 -7.01
CA GLU A 87 37.03 -21.06 -8.29
C GLU A 87 36.02 -21.20 -9.44
N VAL A 88 35.73 -20.11 -10.18
CA VAL A 88 35.03 -20.17 -11.48
C VAL A 88 35.74 -19.24 -12.49
N PRO A 89 35.77 -19.57 -13.80
CA PRO A 89 36.58 -18.88 -14.80
C PRO A 89 36.10 -17.46 -15.11
N VAL A 90 37.07 -16.61 -15.44
CA VAL A 90 36.99 -15.17 -15.80
C VAL A 90 35.89 -14.85 -16.83
N ASP A 91 35.56 -15.81 -17.70
CA ASP A 91 34.76 -15.59 -18.90
C ASP A 91 33.23 -15.45 -18.63
N PHE A 92 32.76 -15.76 -17.41
CA PHE A 92 31.32 -15.71 -17.06
C PHE A 92 30.90 -14.39 -16.41
N VAL A 93 31.78 -13.78 -15.60
CA VAL A 93 31.52 -12.49 -14.92
C VAL A 93 31.62 -11.32 -15.91
N GLU A 94 32.36 -11.47 -17.02
CA GLU A 94 32.39 -10.48 -18.11
C GLU A 94 31.04 -10.29 -18.82
N LYS A 95 30.07 -11.19 -18.62
CA LYS A 95 28.80 -11.19 -19.36
C LYS A 95 27.64 -10.52 -18.64
N HIS A 96 27.75 -10.28 -17.33
CA HIS A 96 26.70 -9.69 -16.50
C HIS A 96 27.28 -8.49 -15.74
N HIS A 97 26.92 -7.30 -16.21
CA HIS A 97 27.60 -6.04 -15.91
C HIS A 97 27.16 -5.45 -14.57
N GLY A 98 27.99 -5.60 -13.53
CA GLY A 98 27.91 -4.88 -12.26
C GLY A 98 29.20 -5.08 -11.45
N ALA A 99 29.69 -4.03 -10.77
CA ALA A 99 30.82 -4.16 -9.85
C ALA A 99 30.28 -4.35 -8.42
N MET A 100 30.71 -5.42 -7.74
CA MET A 100 30.37 -5.64 -6.34
C MET A 100 31.41 -4.99 -5.44
N PHE A 101 30.95 -4.38 -4.34
CA PHE A 101 31.84 -3.77 -3.37
C PHE A 101 31.67 -4.38 -1.99
N ALA A 102 32.80 -4.63 -1.33
CA ALA A 102 32.86 -5.09 0.05
C ALA A 102 33.74 -4.14 0.86
N VAL A 103 33.35 -3.87 2.10
CA VAL A 103 34.16 -3.06 3.02
C VAL A 103 34.87 -3.93 4.04
N SER A 104 36.13 -3.60 4.34
CA SER A 104 36.81 -4.03 5.56
C SER A 104 37.18 -2.81 6.38
N LEU A 105 36.46 -2.58 7.48
CA LEU A 105 36.77 -1.49 8.40
C LEU A 105 38.04 -1.76 9.22
N ALA A 106 38.40 -3.03 9.42
CA ALA A 106 39.65 -3.42 10.06
C ALA A 106 40.87 -3.05 9.18
N GLU A 107 40.77 -3.31 7.87
CA GLU A 107 41.81 -2.93 6.89
C GLU A 107 41.64 -1.50 6.36
N ARG A 108 40.56 -0.83 6.76
CA ARG A 108 40.19 0.54 6.37
C ARG A 108 40.17 0.72 4.85
N CYS A 109 39.49 -0.19 4.15
CA CYS A 109 39.45 -0.23 2.70
C CYS A 109 38.10 -0.70 2.16
N VAL A 110 37.84 -0.31 0.92
CA VAL A 110 36.77 -0.87 0.09
C VAL A 110 37.41 -1.70 -1.00
N TYR A 111 36.94 -2.93 -1.16
CA TYR A 111 37.31 -3.81 -2.25
C TYR A 111 36.25 -3.77 -3.32
N ARG A 112 36.70 -3.75 -4.57
CA ARG A 112 35.90 -4.07 -5.73
C ARG A 112 36.14 -5.54 -6.04
N ILE A 113 35.06 -6.31 -6.12
CA ILE A 113 35.08 -7.72 -6.45
C ILE A 113 34.70 -7.83 -7.93
N GLU A 114 35.66 -8.25 -8.74
CA GLU A 114 35.48 -8.51 -10.16
C GLU A 114 36.09 -9.86 -10.52
N ASN A 115 35.39 -10.66 -11.33
CA ASN A 115 35.90 -11.94 -11.85
C ASN A 115 36.52 -12.83 -10.74
N ASP A 116 35.83 -12.95 -9.60
CA ASP A 116 36.28 -13.68 -8.41
C ASP A 116 37.60 -13.18 -7.77
N THR A 117 38.04 -11.96 -8.12
CA THR A 117 39.20 -11.28 -7.51
C THR A 117 38.77 -10.05 -6.74
N ALA A 118 39.25 -9.93 -5.50
CA ALA A 118 39.10 -8.71 -4.71
C ALA A 118 40.29 -7.78 -5.01
N GLN A 119 40.00 -6.65 -5.66
CA GLN A 119 40.97 -5.58 -5.87
C GLN A 119 40.64 -4.45 -4.91
N THR A 120 41.65 -3.88 -4.24
CA THR A 120 41.43 -2.70 -3.40
C THR A 120 40.97 -1.55 -4.29
N ALA A 121 39.71 -1.12 -4.11
CA ALA A 121 39.11 0.00 -4.81
C ALA A 121 39.50 1.33 -4.17
N LEU A 122 39.53 1.33 -2.83
CA LEU A 122 39.91 2.47 -2.02
C LEU A 122 40.66 1.97 -0.78
N SER A 123 41.81 2.57 -0.50
CA SER A 123 42.61 2.32 0.70
C SER A 123 42.67 3.56 1.59
N GLY A 124 42.65 3.39 2.90
CA GLY A 124 42.80 4.50 3.84
C GLY A 124 41.49 5.27 4.05
N LEU A 125 40.41 4.54 4.36
CA LEU A 125 39.14 5.15 4.78
C LEU A 125 39.36 6.20 5.88
N ASP A 126 38.53 7.24 5.88
CA ASP A 126 38.53 8.34 6.86
C ASP A 126 38.52 7.81 8.30
N GLU A 127 39.37 8.36 9.17
CA GLU A 127 39.54 7.91 10.57
C GLU A 127 38.25 7.88 11.39
N ARG A 128 37.27 8.70 11.01
CA ARG A 128 35.94 8.77 11.63
C ARG A 128 35.05 7.57 11.30
N ILE A 129 35.34 6.83 10.23
CA ILE A 129 34.62 5.61 9.85
C ILE A 129 35.25 4.43 10.59
N THR A 130 34.55 3.94 11.61
CA THR A 130 35.01 2.86 12.50
C THR A 130 33.98 1.74 12.59
N ALA A 131 34.40 0.54 13.00
CA ALA A 131 33.49 -0.60 13.18
C ALA A 131 32.43 -0.35 14.27
N ASP A 132 32.78 0.41 15.31
CA ASP A 132 31.89 0.66 16.45
C ASP A 132 30.81 1.71 16.13
N ASP A 133 31.09 2.63 15.20
CA ASP A 133 30.22 3.75 14.90
C ASP A 133 29.50 3.65 13.54
N THR A 134 29.95 2.77 12.64
CA THR A 134 29.34 2.59 11.32
C THR A 134 28.40 1.39 11.32
N PHE A 135 27.19 1.56 10.79
CA PHE A 135 26.17 0.51 10.82
C PHE A 135 25.46 0.28 9.48
N SER A 136 25.85 1.00 8.43
CA SER A 136 25.35 0.77 7.06
C SER A 136 26.35 1.30 6.03
N PHE A 137 26.46 0.59 4.90
CA PHE A 137 27.24 1.00 3.73
C PHE A 137 26.40 0.85 2.46
N ALA A 138 26.53 1.82 1.57
CA ALA A 138 25.87 1.82 0.28
C ALA A 138 26.83 2.33 -0.80
N VAL A 139 26.57 1.95 -2.04
CA VAL A 139 27.34 2.40 -3.20
C VAL A 139 26.41 3.10 -4.16
N CYS A 140 26.78 4.33 -4.52
CA CYS A 140 26.16 5.11 -5.57
C CYS A 140 27.09 5.20 -6.79
N ASN A 141 26.64 5.85 -7.87
CA ASN A 141 27.44 6.03 -9.08
C ASN A 141 28.82 6.64 -8.79
N ASP A 142 28.85 7.73 -8.01
CA ASP A 142 30.08 8.50 -7.76
C ASP A 142 30.58 8.41 -6.32
N TYR A 143 29.81 7.83 -5.40
CA TYR A 143 30.12 7.85 -3.97
C TYR A 143 30.08 6.46 -3.32
N PHE A 144 31.03 6.22 -2.41
CA PHE A 144 30.88 5.27 -1.31
C PHE A 144 30.20 6.00 -0.16
N VAL A 145 29.11 5.46 0.36
CA VAL A 145 28.30 6.09 1.40
C VAL A 145 28.39 5.24 2.66
N PHE A 146 28.85 5.84 3.75
CA PHE A 146 28.84 5.21 5.07
C PHE A 146 27.90 5.96 6.00
N LEU A 147 27.01 5.24 6.66
CA LEU A 147 26.13 5.78 7.68
C LEU A 147 26.61 5.34 9.05
N GLY A 148 26.87 6.33 9.91
CA GLY A 148 27.41 6.07 11.23
C GLY A 148 27.22 7.24 12.21
N ARG A 149 27.76 7.07 13.41
CA ARG A 149 27.86 8.17 14.40
C ARG A 149 29.13 8.96 14.14
N ASP A 150 29.05 10.29 14.25
CA ASP A 150 30.24 11.14 14.16
C ASP A 150 31.01 11.09 15.50
N PRO A 151 32.18 10.42 15.57
CA PRO A 151 32.91 10.23 16.83
C PRO A 151 33.51 11.53 17.36
N GLU A 152 33.69 12.54 16.51
CA GLU A 152 34.22 13.85 16.91
C GLU A 152 33.22 14.67 17.73
N LYS A 153 31.94 14.28 17.74
CA LYS A 153 30.84 15.04 18.35
C LYS A 153 30.29 14.42 19.63
N THR A 154 31.18 13.93 20.49
CA THR A 154 30.95 13.26 21.79
C THR A 154 30.39 11.84 21.70
N SER A 155 30.59 11.02 22.75
CA SER A 155 30.06 9.65 22.84
C SER A 155 28.53 9.67 22.73
N GLY A 156 27.98 9.10 21.64
CA GLY A 156 26.57 9.26 21.28
C GLY A 156 26.29 10.42 20.31
N GLY A 157 27.30 10.86 19.56
CA GLY A 157 27.23 11.94 18.59
C GLY A 157 26.12 11.76 17.54
N PRO A 158 25.75 12.86 16.84
CA PRO A 158 24.72 12.83 15.81
C PRO A 158 25.08 11.84 14.71
N ILE A 159 24.04 11.28 14.09
CA ILE A 159 24.19 10.41 12.94
C ILE A 159 24.64 11.26 11.75
N ALA A 160 25.63 10.77 11.02
CA ALA A 160 26.21 11.42 9.86
C ALA A 160 26.32 10.44 8.69
N LEU A 161 26.24 11.00 7.48
CA LEU A 161 26.62 10.34 6.24
C LEU A 161 28.05 10.76 5.89
N PHE A 162 28.94 9.79 5.75
CA PHE A 162 30.26 9.99 5.18
C PHE A 162 30.21 9.62 3.70
N LEU A 163 30.31 10.63 2.85
CA LEU A 163 30.30 10.52 1.40
C LEU A 163 31.75 10.54 0.92
N ILE A 164 32.22 9.43 0.33
CA ILE A 164 33.57 9.34 -0.22
C ILE A 164 33.48 9.26 -1.74
N ASP A 165 34.00 10.28 -2.42
CA ASP A 165 34.05 10.31 -3.87
C ASP A 165 34.92 9.15 -4.39
N ARG A 166 34.36 8.31 -5.26
CA ARG A 166 34.97 7.06 -5.72
C ARG A 166 36.21 7.28 -6.59
N MET A 167 36.34 8.47 -7.19
CA MET A 167 37.43 8.79 -8.11
C MET A 167 38.61 9.48 -7.41
N SER A 168 38.30 10.42 -6.52
CA SER A 168 39.30 11.23 -5.80
C SER A 168 39.64 10.69 -4.41
N GLY A 169 38.75 9.90 -3.80
CA GLY A 169 38.85 9.47 -2.42
C GLY A 169 38.57 10.59 -1.40
N GLU A 170 38.11 11.76 -1.84
CA GLU A 170 37.77 12.86 -0.95
C GLU A 170 36.54 12.52 -0.10
N THR A 171 36.65 12.66 1.22
CA THR A 171 35.57 12.42 2.17
C THR A 171 34.87 13.70 2.57
N ARG A 172 33.54 13.68 2.56
CA ARG A 172 32.66 14.72 3.11
C ARG A 172 31.75 14.10 4.16
N ALA A 173 31.33 14.89 5.14
CA ALA A 173 30.43 14.44 6.18
C ALA A 173 29.19 15.36 6.21
N ALA A 174 28.02 14.78 6.04
CA ALA A 174 26.74 15.47 6.14
C ALA A 174 26.00 15.01 7.40
N SER A 175 25.46 15.96 8.17
CA SER A 175 24.62 15.63 9.32
C SER A 175 23.24 15.21 8.84
N VAL A 176 22.72 14.12 9.41
CA VAL A 176 21.35 13.67 9.11
C VAL A 176 20.52 13.55 10.40
N ALA A 177 19.22 13.27 10.27
CA ALA A 177 18.34 13.11 11.41
C ALA A 177 18.82 11.97 12.33
N SER A 178 18.77 12.19 13.65
CA SER A 178 19.23 11.21 14.66
C SER A 178 18.38 9.94 14.76
N SER A 179 17.23 9.91 14.09
CA SER A 179 16.33 8.77 14.03
C SER A 179 16.57 7.86 12.82
N ILE A 180 17.51 8.21 11.92
CA ILE A 180 17.88 7.34 10.81
C ILE A 180 18.59 6.10 11.35
N SER A 181 18.18 4.94 10.88
CA SER A 181 18.70 3.66 11.36
C SER A 181 19.49 2.89 10.30
N ARG A 182 19.23 3.13 9.00
CA ARG A 182 19.91 2.46 7.87
C ARG A 182 19.89 3.32 6.60
N GLY A 183 20.84 3.06 5.70
CA GLY A 183 20.89 3.59 4.35
C GLY A 183 20.92 2.47 3.32
N PHE A 184 20.28 2.68 2.18
CA PHE A 184 20.22 1.73 1.06
C PHE A 184 20.50 2.47 -0.25
N GLY A 185 21.14 1.80 -1.20
CA GLY A 185 21.39 2.38 -2.53
C GLY A 185 20.09 2.74 -3.23
N TYR A 186 20.09 3.87 -3.96
CA TYR A 186 19.00 4.27 -4.84
C TYR A 186 19.57 4.86 -6.14
N GLU A 187 18.71 5.09 -7.13
CA GLU A 187 19.10 5.49 -8.49
C GLU A 187 20.09 6.65 -8.53
N GLY A 188 21.20 6.45 -9.25
CA GLY A 188 22.21 7.47 -9.47
C GLY A 188 23.06 7.77 -8.24
N ASN A 189 23.05 9.03 -7.82
CA ASN A 189 23.76 9.55 -6.65
C ASN A 189 22.81 9.77 -5.46
N ARG A 190 21.81 8.88 -5.32
CA ARG A 190 20.81 8.97 -4.27
C ARG A 190 20.83 7.73 -3.38
N ILE A 191 20.33 7.89 -2.17
CA ILE A 191 20.18 6.80 -1.20
C ILE A 191 18.82 6.89 -0.52
N PHE A 192 18.24 5.73 -0.18
CA PHE A 192 17.13 5.66 0.75
C PHE A 192 17.64 5.64 2.18
N LEU A 193 17.09 6.51 3.02
CA LEU A 193 17.36 6.56 4.46
C LEU A 193 16.14 6.08 5.21
N TYR A 194 16.26 5.01 5.99
CA TYR A 194 15.17 4.53 6.81
C TYR A 194 15.17 5.22 8.18
N ASN A 195 14.10 5.96 8.44
CA ASN A 195 13.86 6.67 9.69
C ASN A 195 12.98 5.84 10.62
N TYR A 196 13.52 5.49 11.79
CA TYR A 196 12.79 4.74 12.81
C TYR A 196 12.06 5.70 13.76
N GLY A 197 10.74 5.68 13.67
CA GLY A 197 9.84 6.47 14.50
C GLY A 197 9.66 5.95 15.92
N ARG A 198 9.03 6.76 16.79
CA ARG A 198 8.58 6.29 18.13
C ARG A 198 7.25 5.53 18.06
N SER A 199 6.51 5.70 16.98
CA SER A 199 5.29 4.99 16.63
C SER A 199 5.40 4.44 15.20
N THR A 200 4.55 3.48 14.84
CA THR A 200 4.41 2.98 13.46
C THR A 200 4.13 4.11 12.47
N ASP A 201 3.42 5.14 12.92
CA ASP A 201 3.01 6.28 12.09
C ASP A 201 4.14 7.28 11.85
N ASP A 202 5.25 7.14 12.59
CA ASP A 202 6.44 7.98 12.49
C ASP A 202 7.58 7.33 11.68
N CYS A 203 7.39 6.09 11.18
CA CYS A 203 8.38 5.40 10.36
C CYS A 203 8.28 5.85 8.89
N TYR A 204 9.41 6.13 8.25
CA TYR A 204 9.43 6.51 6.83
C TYR A 204 10.78 6.21 6.18
N PHE A 205 10.78 6.03 4.86
CA PHE A 205 11.98 6.19 4.04
C PHE A 205 12.08 7.63 3.58
N SER A 206 13.29 8.16 3.47
CA SER A 206 13.52 9.41 2.75
C SER A 206 14.58 9.24 1.67
N VAL A 207 14.46 10.01 0.59
CA VAL A 207 15.47 10.04 -0.48
C VAL A 207 16.46 11.14 -0.16
N TYR A 208 17.73 10.78 -0.04
CA TYR A 208 18.83 11.72 0.15
C TYR A 208 19.68 11.78 -1.12
N ASP A 209 19.82 12.99 -1.66
CA ASP A 209 20.65 13.27 -2.81
C ASP A 209 22.06 13.65 -2.35
N THR A 210 23.04 12.84 -2.74
CA THR A 210 24.43 12.97 -2.29
C THR A 210 25.18 14.12 -2.97
N GLU A 211 24.70 14.61 -4.12
CA GLU A 211 25.32 15.75 -4.81
C GLU A 211 24.89 17.08 -4.19
N THR A 212 23.60 17.19 -3.87
CA THR A 212 23.02 18.42 -3.30
C THR A 212 23.06 18.46 -1.77
N GLU A 213 23.37 17.31 -1.15
CA GLU A 213 23.37 17.08 0.30
C GLU A 213 22.02 17.37 0.96
N ARG A 214 20.91 17.02 0.28
CA ARG A 214 19.54 17.31 0.72
C ARG A 214 18.65 16.08 0.74
N GLU A 215 17.75 16.08 1.70
CA GLU A 215 16.60 15.18 1.73
C GLU A 215 15.50 15.75 0.82
N GLU A 216 15.07 14.98 -0.19
CA GLU A 216 14.12 15.44 -1.21
C GLU A 216 12.70 14.96 -0.93
N ASP A 217 12.54 13.66 -0.64
CA ASP A 217 11.24 13.01 -0.52
C ASP A 217 11.11 12.25 0.81
N ARG A 218 9.88 12.16 1.32
CA ARG A 218 9.52 11.34 2.48
C ARG A 218 8.40 10.38 2.11
N ILE A 219 8.63 9.11 2.41
CA ILE A 219 7.77 7.99 2.06
C ILE A 219 7.38 7.28 3.36
N PRO A 220 6.24 7.64 3.97
CA PRO A 220 5.80 7.01 5.21
C PRO A 220 5.54 5.52 5.04
N ILE A 221 5.94 4.74 6.04
CA ILE A 221 5.66 3.30 6.12
C ILE A 221 4.98 2.99 7.45
N SER A 222 3.88 2.24 7.42
CA SER A 222 3.07 1.93 8.61
C SER A 222 3.62 0.80 9.49
N GLN A 223 4.91 0.47 9.34
CA GLN A 223 5.50 -0.73 9.93
C GLN A 223 6.74 -0.43 10.74
N MET A 224 6.83 -1.03 11.92
CA MET A 224 8.03 -1.01 12.75
C MET A 224 8.93 -2.20 12.43
N GLY A 225 10.24 -1.96 12.41
CA GLY A 225 11.23 -3.04 12.40
C GLY A 225 11.56 -3.62 11.02
N VAL A 226 11.86 -2.75 10.05
CA VAL A 226 12.51 -3.15 8.80
C VAL A 226 13.82 -3.89 9.11
N SER A 227 13.89 -5.16 8.70
CA SER A 227 15.10 -5.98 8.82
C SER A 227 16.08 -5.65 7.71
N ASP A 228 15.59 -5.43 6.49
CA ASP A 228 16.38 -5.01 5.35
C ASP A 228 15.51 -4.39 4.25
N ALA A 229 16.10 -3.64 3.32
CA ALA A 229 15.41 -3.08 2.17
C ALA A 229 16.35 -2.99 0.97
N GLU A 230 15.82 -3.10 -0.26
CA GLU A 230 16.61 -3.05 -1.48
C GLU A 230 15.79 -2.44 -2.61
N TYR A 231 16.38 -1.50 -3.35
CA TYR A 231 15.74 -0.95 -4.54
C TYR A 231 15.86 -1.94 -5.70
N CYS A 232 14.73 -2.24 -6.34
CA CYS A 232 14.67 -3.09 -7.53
C CYS A 232 14.37 -2.23 -8.77
N PRO A 233 15.36 -1.98 -9.65
CA PRO A 233 15.16 -1.19 -10.87
C PRO A 233 14.18 -1.81 -11.87
N TYR A 234 14.00 -3.13 -11.83
CA TYR A 234 13.15 -3.86 -12.77
C TYR A 234 11.66 -3.51 -12.64
N ILE A 235 11.20 -3.31 -11.40
CA ILE A 235 9.81 -2.94 -11.06
C ILE A 235 9.71 -1.52 -10.50
N ASP A 236 10.80 -0.74 -10.57
CA ASP A 236 10.95 0.58 -9.98
C ASP A 236 10.29 0.69 -8.59
N SER A 237 10.73 -0.17 -7.69
CA SER A 237 10.13 -0.34 -6.37
C SER A 237 11.18 -0.58 -5.30
N LEU A 238 10.92 -0.11 -4.09
CA LEU A 238 11.66 -0.52 -2.91
C LEU A 238 11.07 -1.82 -2.36
N LEU A 239 11.89 -2.87 -2.28
CA LEU A 239 11.54 -4.11 -1.61
C LEU A 239 11.94 -4.00 -0.14
N ILE A 240 11.06 -4.43 0.76
CA ILE A 240 11.20 -4.24 2.20
C ILE A 240 10.99 -5.58 2.88
N TYR A 241 12.00 -6.05 3.61
CA TYR A 241 11.92 -7.24 4.43
C TYR A 241 11.64 -6.86 5.87
N THR A 242 10.46 -7.23 6.36
CA THR A 242 9.92 -6.68 7.61
C THR A 242 8.98 -7.65 8.28
N ARG A 243 8.81 -7.46 9.58
CA ARG A 243 7.88 -8.26 10.38
C ARG A 243 6.45 -7.85 10.08
N ASP A 244 5.60 -8.85 9.88
CA ASP A 244 4.16 -8.66 9.90
C ASP A 244 3.66 -8.60 11.36
N ASP A 245 2.93 -7.54 11.70
CA ASP A 245 2.50 -7.31 13.08
C ASP A 245 1.46 -8.34 13.57
N ILE A 246 0.72 -8.96 12.64
CA ILE A 246 -0.33 -9.95 12.97
C ILE A 246 0.27 -11.33 13.06
N THR A 247 0.86 -11.83 11.97
CA THR A 247 1.37 -13.21 11.94
C THR A 247 2.63 -13.33 12.79
N ARG A 248 3.29 -12.21 13.09
CA ARG A 248 4.62 -12.18 13.70
C ARG A 248 5.58 -13.05 12.90
N LYS A 249 5.46 -13.03 11.58
CA LYS A 249 6.42 -13.65 10.66
C LYS A 249 7.10 -12.56 9.84
N MET A 250 8.29 -12.87 9.37
CA MET A 250 8.97 -11.99 8.43
C MET A 250 8.41 -12.17 7.03
N THR A 251 8.20 -11.06 6.33
CA THR A 251 7.56 -11.00 5.02
C THR A 251 8.34 -10.05 4.11
N LEU A 252 8.42 -10.39 2.84
CA LEU A 252 8.92 -9.50 1.79
C LEU A 252 7.75 -8.69 1.25
N LYS A 253 7.89 -7.37 1.24
CA LYS A 253 6.88 -6.41 0.80
C LYS A 253 7.45 -5.53 -0.32
N GLN A 254 6.62 -5.11 -1.25
CA GLN A 254 6.98 -4.16 -2.30
C GLN A 254 6.43 -2.76 -1.96
N LEU A 255 7.15 -1.72 -2.38
CA LEU A 255 6.73 -0.33 -2.31
C LEU A 255 7.04 0.32 -3.65
N ALA A 256 6.03 0.48 -4.50
CA ALA A 256 6.20 1.07 -5.83
C ALA A 256 6.54 2.57 -5.73
N LEU A 257 7.47 3.03 -6.58
CA LEU A 257 7.96 4.42 -6.58
C LEU A 257 7.40 5.25 -7.74
N THR A 258 7.05 4.61 -8.86
CA THR A 258 6.51 5.23 -10.09
C THR A 258 5.20 5.98 -9.84
N ASP A 259 4.28 5.38 -9.09
CA ASP A 259 3.04 5.98 -8.66
C ASP A 259 3.15 6.21 -7.15
N ARG A 260 3.36 7.47 -6.74
CA ARG A 260 3.36 7.97 -5.33
C ARG A 260 2.10 7.58 -4.51
N LEU A 261 1.19 6.83 -5.12
CA LEU A 261 -0.11 6.35 -4.67
C LEU A 261 -0.10 4.88 -4.22
N THR A 262 0.78 4.04 -4.76
CA THR A 262 0.62 2.58 -4.74
C THR A 262 1.51 1.95 -3.69
N ARG A 263 1.00 1.92 -2.47
CA ARG A 263 1.58 1.17 -1.34
C ARG A 263 1.32 -0.33 -1.48
N THR A 264 1.58 -0.92 -2.65
CA THR A 264 1.23 -2.32 -2.94
C THR A 264 2.10 -3.29 -2.16
N LEU A 265 1.55 -3.75 -1.05
CA LEU A 265 2.18 -4.72 -0.17
C LEU A 265 2.07 -6.14 -0.72
N THR A 266 2.74 -6.45 -1.84
CA THR A 266 2.79 -7.83 -2.34
C THR A 266 3.61 -8.67 -1.36
N SER A 267 2.95 -9.58 -0.63
CA SER A 267 3.63 -10.53 0.25
C SER A 267 4.07 -11.73 -0.57
N TYR A 268 5.35 -11.82 -0.91
CA TYR A 268 5.89 -12.96 -1.66
C TYR A 268 5.96 -14.27 -0.82
N GLY A 269 5.61 -14.21 0.47
CA GLY A 269 5.47 -15.36 1.36
C GLY A 269 5.99 -15.13 2.77
N ASP A 270 5.67 -16.07 3.67
CA ASP A 270 6.27 -16.16 5.01
C ASP A 270 7.72 -16.63 4.89
N ALA A 271 8.68 -15.79 5.24
CA ALA A 271 10.09 -16.14 5.13
C ALA A 271 10.65 -16.79 6.40
N ALA A 272 10.21 -16.37 7.59
CA ALA A 272 10.73 -16.89 8.85
C ALA A 272 9.90 -16.47 10.07
N ASP A 273 10.29 -16.96 11.25
CA ASP A 273 9.76 -16.52 12.54
C ASP A 273 10.09 -15.03 12.82
N ALA A 274 9.28 -14.36 13.64
CA ALA A 274 9.37 -12.92 13.96
C ALA A 274 10.74 -12.38 14.39
N ASN A 275 11.61 -13.26 14.87
CA ASN A 275 12.91 -12.89 15.43
C ASN A 275 14.07 -13.14 14.45
N THR A 276 13.78 -13.76 13.31
CA THR A 276 14.76 -14.06 12.28
C THR A 276 15.05 -12.78 11.51
N LYS A 277 16.24 -12.20 11.71
CA LYS A 277 16.72 -11.17 10.79
C LYS A 277 17.03 -11.81 9.45
N GLY A 278 16.76 -11.12 8.37
CA GLY A 278 17.13 -11.54 7.02
C GLY A 278 17.63 -10.36 6.23
N MET A 279 18.31 -10.70 5.14
CA MET A 279 18.84 -9.75 4.18
C MET A 279 18.21 -10.01 2.84
N ILE A 280 18.05 -8.97 2.03
CA ILE A 280 17.49 -9.08 0.70
C ILE A 280 18.45 -8.53 -0.34
N ALA A 281 18.44 -9.19 -1.50
CA ALA A 281 19.07 -8.68 -2.71
C ALA A 281 18.09 -8.86 -3.85
N ALA A 282 18.02 -7.88 -4.73
CA ALA A 282 17.13 -7.90 -5.88
C ALA A 282 17.90 -7.46 -7.12
N GLU A 283 17.81 -8.27 -8.17
CA GLU A 283 18.37 -7.93 -9.46
C GLU A 283 17.49 -8.55 -10.52
N THR A 284 17.09 -7.74 -11.51
CA THR A 284 16.08 -8.13 -12.50
C THR A 284 14.75 -8.53 -11.83
N ASN A 285 14.15 -9.65 -12.24
CA ASN A 285 12.91 -10.18 -11.71
C ASN A 285 13.12 -11.17 -10.55
N ILE A 286 14.34 -11.36 -10.04
CA ILE A 286 14.60 -12.30 -8.94
C ILE A 286 14.96 -11.53 -7.68
N VAL A 287 14.32 -11.91 -6.57
CA VAL A 287 14.63 -11.41 -5.24
C VAL A 287 15.08 -12.58 -4.38
N CYS A 288 16.23 -12.46 -3.73
CA CYS A 288 16.73 -13.43 -2.79
C CYS A 288 16.62 -12.89 -1.36
N CYS A 289 16.16 -13.73 -0.44
CA CYS A 289 16.18 -13.45 0.98
C CYS A 289 16.94 -14.56 1.70
N GLY A 290 18.04 -14.22 2.38
CA GLY A 290 18.74 -15.16 3.25
C GLY A 290 18.54 -14.79 4.70
N LEU A 291 18.35 -15.83 5.50
CA LEU A 291 17.99 -15.74 6.91
C LEU A 291 19.25 -15.83 7.76
N THR A 292 19.39 -14.96 8.75
CA THR A 292 20.63 -14.87 9.55
C THR A 292 20.80 -15.99 10.57
N ASP A 293 19.71 -16.68 10.93
CA ASP A 293 19.66 -17.72 11.96
C ASP A 293 19.45 -19.14 11.38
N SER A 294 19.22 -19.25 10.09
CA SER A 294 19.10 -20.52 9.38
C SER A 294 19.96 -20.45 8.13
N GLU A 295 20.63 -21.54 7.77
CA GLU A 295 21.37 -21.66 6.51
C GLU A 295 20.41 -21.73 5.29
N THR A 296 19.24 -21.10 5.41
CA THR A 296 18.15 -21.14 4.44
C THR A 296 18.19 -19.89 3.60
N LEU A 297 18.31 -20.10 2.30
CA LEU A 297 18.06 -19.10 1.29
C LEU A 297 16.68 -19.31 0.70
N ARG A 298 15.93 -18.22 0.51
CA ARG A 298 14.68 -18.19 -0.22
C ARG A 298 14.85 -17.29 -1.44
N TYR A 299 14.20 -17.65 -2.54
CA TYR A 299 14.13 -16.82 -3.74
C TYR A 299 12.68 -16.60 -4.13
N PHE A 300 12.43 -15.46 -4.75
CA PHE A 300 11.12 -15.03 -5.24
C PHE A 300 11.30 -14.55 -6.68
N ASN A 301 10.41 -15.00 -7.56
CA ASN A 301 10.40 -14.57 -8.95
C ASN A 301 9.25 -13.58 -9.16
N LEU A 302 9.59 -12.31 -9.38
CA LEU A 302 8.65 -11.21 -9.62
C LEU A 302 7.84 -11.38 -10.92
N ASN A 303 8.29 -12.24 -11.84
CA ASN A 303 7.54 -12.57 -13.06
C ASN A 303 6.57 -13.74 -12.88
N GLU A 304 6.62 -14.46 -11.75
CA GLU A 304 5.57 -15.44 -11.45
C GLU A 304 4.30 -14.67 -11.11
N GLU A 305 3.36 -14.65 -12.06
CA GLU A 305 2.00 -14.17 -11.82
C GLU A 305 1.34 -15.09 -10.79
N HIS A 306 1.42 -14.70 -9.52
CA HIS A 306 0.51 -15.21 -8.52
C HIS A 306 -0.86 -14.55 -8.74
N PRO A 307 -1.94 -15.34 -8.75
CA PRO A 307 -3.28 -14.76 -8.74
C PRO A 307 -3.36 -13.75 -7.59
N SER A 308 -3.75 -12.52 -7.89
CA SER A 308 -3.84 -11.48 -6.88
C SER A 308 -5.08 -10.60 -7.09
N VAL A 309 -5.49 -9.95 -6.01
CA VAL A 309 -6.56 -8.94 -6.00
C VAL A 309 -5.99 -7.67 -5.42
N THR A 310 -6.13 -6.56 -6.13
CA THR A 310 -5.72 -5.25 -5.64
C THR A 310 -6.87 -4.53 -4.95
N VAL A 311 -6.67 -4.20 -3.68
CA VAL A 311 -7.68 -3.60 -2.79
C VAL A 311 -7.21 -2.21 -2.38
N ALA A 312 -7.94 -1.15 -2.75
CA ALA A 312 -7.65 0.21 -2.36
C ALA A 312 -8.46 0.64 -1.13
N VAL A 313 -7.80 1.11 -0.07
CA VAL A 313 -8.47 1.53 1.17
C VAL A 313 -7.95 2.85 1.73
N TYR A 314 -8.83 3.63 2.35
CA TYR A 314 -8.48 4.81 3.16
C TYR A 314 -9.33 4.79 4.42
N GLY A 315 -8.70 4.91 5.60
CA GLY A 315 -9.42 4.94 6.87
C GLY A 315 -9.96 3.61 7.41
N TYR A 316 -9.92 2.53 6.63
CA TYR A 316 -10.38 1.21 7.08
C TYR A 316 -9.48 0.63 8.21
N PRO A 317 -10.05 -0.06 9.22
CA PRO A 317 -9.28 -0.70 10.28
C PRO A 317 -8.28 -1.73 9.74
N GLN A 318 -6.99 -1.36 9.73
CA GLN A 318 -5.90 -2.17 9.14
C GLN A 318 -5.82 -3.58 9.71
N GLY A 319 -6.09 -3.73 11.01
CA GLY A 319 -6.04 -5.02 11.69
C GLY A 319 -7.02 -6.03 11.12
N ALA A 320 -8.28 -5.64 10.88
CA ALA A 320 -9.30 -6.54 10.35
C ALA A 320 -9.00 -6.93 8.89
N LEU A 321 -8.54 -5.98 8.09
CA LEU A 321 -8.19 -6.22 6.68
C LEU A 321 -7.03 -7.20 6.55
N GLN A 322 -5.98 -7.03 7.35
CA GLN A 322 -4.83 -7.90 7.29
C GLN A 322 -5.16 -9.34 7.74
N VAL A 323 -6.08 -9.53 8.69
CA VAL A 323 -6.60 -10.88 9.01
C VAL A 323 -7.30 -11.49 7.79
N LEU A 324 -8.18 -10.74 7.13
CA LEU A 324 -8.87 -11.21 5.93
C LEU A 324 -7.87 -11.56 4.81
N MET A 325 -6.87 -10.72 4.56
CA MET A 325 -5.84 -10.96 3.54
C MET A 325 -5.09 -12.28 3.79
N ASN A 326 -4.70 -12.53 5.05
CA ASN A 326 -3.99 -13.75 5.41
C ASN A 326 -4.86 -14.99 5.22
N LEU A 327 -6.11 -14.96 5.69
CA LEU A 327 -7.07 -16.05 5.52
C LEU A 327 -7.37 -16.30 4.04
N PHE A 328 -7.49 -15.25 3.25
CA PHE A 328 -7.74 -15.35 1.81
C PHE A 328 -6.58 -16.03 1.10
N LYS A 329 -5.34 -15.62 1.40
CA LYS A 329 -4.13 -16.26 0.87
C LYS A 329 -4.04 -17.72 1.27
N GLU A 330 -4.26 -18.05 2.53
CA GLU A 330 -4.18 -19.43 3.02
C GLU A 330 -5.24 -20.34 2.38
N LYS A 331 -6.49 -19.87 2.32
CA LYS A 331 -7.63 -20.64 1.82
C LYS A 331 -7.64 -20.78 0.31
N ARG A 332 -7.19 -19.76 -0.42
CA ARG A 332 -7.35 -19.64 -1.88
C ARG A 332 -6.05 -19.68 -2.65
N GLY A 333 -4.91 -19.42 -2.02
CA GLY A 333 -3.62 -19.24 -2.69
C GLY A 333 -3.59 -17.98 -3.55
N ILE A 334 -4.43 -16.99 -3.25
CA ILE A 334 -4.53 -15.72 -3.98
C ILE A 334 -3.99 -14.61 -3.08
N ASP A 335 -3.06 -13.82 -3.60
CA ASP A 335 -2.47 -12.70 -2.87
C ASP A 335 -3.42 -11.48 -2.85
N VAL A 336 -3.30 -10.66 -1.81
CA VAL A 336 -4.02 -9.39 -1.74
C VAL A 336 -3.01 -8.25 -1.75
N ASN A 337 -3.09 -7.44 -2.79
CA ASN A 337 -2.29 -6.25 -3.00
C ASN A 337 -3.03 -5.07 -2.39
N LEU A 338 -2.62 -4.64 -1.20
CA LEU A 338 -3.28 -3.51 -0.52
C LEU A 338 -2.72 -2.18 -1.04
N ILE A 339 -3.58 -1.25 -1.44
CA ILE A 339 -3.23 0.15 -1.72
C ILE A 339 -3.79 1.02 -0.61
N GLN A 340 -2.93 1.50 0.28
CA GLN A 340 -3.33 2.39 1.37
C GLN A 340 -3.30 3.86 0.93
N ILE A 341 -4.47 4.46 0.81
CA ILE A 341 -4.66 5.85 0.38
C ILE A 341 -4.79 6.74 1.61
N ASP A 342 -4.11 7.88 1.59
CA ASP A 342 -4.24 8.89 2.64
C ASP A 342 -5.52 9.69 2.46
N TYR A 343 -6.13 10.16 3.57
CA TYR A 343 -7.38 10.91 3.53
C TYR A 343 -7.34 12.16 2.62
N GLY A 344 -6.19 12.83 2.55
CA GLY A 344 -5.99 13.99 1.68
C GLY A 344 -5.87 13.65 0.19
N GLU A 345 -5.82 12.37 -0.17
CA GLU A 345 -5.54 11.90 -1.52
C GLU A 345 -6.70 11.11 -2.15
N VAL A 346 -7.87 11.08 -1.51
CA VAL A 346 -9.06 10.36 -2.02
C VAL A 346 -9.47 10.81 -3.43
N GLU A 347 -9.24 12.07 -3.80
CA GLU A 347 -9.50 12.56 -5.17
C GLU A 347 -8.69 11.85 -6.26
N LYS A 348 -7.52 11.30 -5.91
CA LYS A 348 -6.74 10.50 -6.84
C LYS A 348 -7.39 9.14 -7.10
N LEU A 349 -7.97 8.51 -6.07
CA LEU A 349 -8.79 7.30 -6.23
C LEU A 349 -9.99 7.58 -7.14
N ASN A 350 -10.72 8.68 -6.87
CA ASN A 350 -11.84 9.11 -7.72
C ASN A 350 -11.40 9.23 -9.19
N THR A 351 -10.26 9.86 -9.43
CA THR A 351 -9.71 10.06 -10.77
C THR A 351 -9.42 8.74 -11.47
N LYS A 352 -8.73 7.80 -10.81
CA LYS A 352 -8.42 6.46 -11.36
C LYS A 352 -9.70 5.67 -11.70
N LEU A 353 -10.64 5.60 -10.76
CA LEU A 353 -11.89 4.85 -10.97
C LEU A 353 -12.76 5.43 -12.08
N LEU A 354 -12.83 6.76 -12.20
CA LEU A 354 -13.56 7.42 -13.28
C LEU A 354 -12.84 7.30 -14.65
N ALA A 355 -11.51 7.22 -14.65
CA ALA A 355 -10.72 6.97 -15.85
C ALA A 355 -10.83 5.51 -16.34
N GLN A 356 -11.51 4.64 -15.57
CA GLN A 356 -11.60 3.20 -15.81
C GLN A 356 -10.22 2.51 -15.76
N ASP A 357 -9.33 2.99 -14.88
CA ASP A 357 -8.10 2.28 -14.57
C ASP A 357 -8.46 0.90 -14.00
N ASP A 358 -7.72 -0.13 -14.44
CA ASP A 358 -7.96 -1.53 -14.12
C ASP A 358 -6.91 -2.12 -13.16
N ASP A 359 -6.07 -1.26 -12.58
CA ASP A 359 -5.06 -1.60 -11.57
C ASP A 359 -5.64 -1.81 -10.16
N ILE A 360 -6.89 -1.38 -9.93
CA ILE A 360 -7.65 -1.57 -8.68
C ILE A 360 -8.82 -2.51 -8.94
N ASP A 361 -8.93 -3.59 -8.16
CA ASP A 361 -10.02 -4.57 -8.29
C ASP A 361 -11.17 -4.28 -7.33
N VAL A 362 -10.83 -3.96 -6.08
CA VAL A 362 -11.76 -3.63 -5.01
C VAL A 362 -11.35 -2.30 -4.40
N TYR A 363 -12.32 -1.46 -4.03
CA TYR A 363 -12.05 -0.22 -3.32
C TYR A 363 -13.01 -0.03 -2.17
N TYR A 364 -12.50 0.56 -1.09
CA TYR A 364 -13.26 0.92 0.09
C TYR A 364 -13.85 2.32 -0.05
N THR A 365 -15.07 2.52 0.43
CA THR A 365 -15.71 3.82 0.54
C THR A 365 -15.98 4.14 2.00
N MET A 366 -15.81 5.39 2.40
CA MET A 366 -16.03 5.82 3.79
C MET A 366 -17.02 6.98 3.91
N GLY A 367 -17.97 6.86 4.83
CA GLY A 367 -18.63 7.97 5.50
C GLY A 367 -19.59 8.82 4.65
N LEU A 368 -18.97 9.70 3.86
CA LEU A 368 -19.61 10.79 3.11
C LEU A 368 -19.27 10.74 1.61
N THR A 369 -18.61 9.67 1.17
CA THR A 369 -18.11 9.49 -0.20
C THR A 369 -18.87 8.41 -0.97
N GLU A 370 -19.72 7.63 -0.30
CA GLU A 370 -20.44 6.50 -0.88
C GLU A 370 -21.41 6.96 -1.98
N ALA A 371 -22.15 8.04 -1.73
CA ALA A 371 -23.10 8.62 -2.69
C ALA A 371 -22.44 8.97 -4.02
N TYR A 372 -21.18 9.45 -3.99
CA TYR A 372 -20.43 9.83 -5.18
C TYR A 372 -20.28 8.67 -6.16
N TYR A 373 -19.89 7.50 -5.66
CA TYR A 373 -19.66 6.29 -6.47
C TYR A 373 -20.98 5.61 -6.86
N ILE A 374 -21.94 5.52 -5.93
CA ILE A 374 -23.21 4.82 -6.14
C ILE A 374 -24.06 5.54 -7.20
N LEU A 375 -24.19 6.86 -7.11
CA LEU A 375 -25.02 7.63 -8.06
C LEU A 375 -24.40 7.73 -9.46
N ARG A 376 -23.09 7.47 -9.59
CA ARG A 376 -22.35 7.44 -10.85
C ARG A 376 -22.17 6.04 -11.44
N ASP A 377 -22.76 5.00 -10.83
CA ASP A 377 -22.65 3.59 -11.26
C ASP A 377 -21.18 3.11 -11.37
N VAL A 378 -20.29 3.61 -10.48
CA VAL A 378 -18.85 3.26 -10.46
C VAL A 378 -18.61 1.94 -9.73
N TYR A 379 -19.47 0.94 -9.93
CA TYR A 379 -19.39 -0.34 -9.22
C TYR A 379 -19.88 -1.50 -10.10
N CYS A 380 -19.47 -2.72 -9.77
CA CYS A 380 -20.02 -3.93 -10.37
C CYS A 380 -21.24 -4.46 -9.58
N ASP A 381 -22.25 -5.00 -10.27
CA ASP A 381 -23.40 -5.62 -9.62
C ASP A 381 -23.00 -6.99 -9.06
N LEU A 382 -22.89 -7.07 -7.73
CA LEU A 382 -22.44 -8.27 -7.03
C LEU A 382 -23.39 -9.47 -7.19
N LYS A 383 -24.67 -9.24 -7.57
CA LYS A 383 -25.62 -10.32 -7.85
C LYS A 383 -25.24 -11.19 -9.06
N GLN A 384 -24.32 -10.72 -9.90
CA GLN A 384 -23.89 -11.43 -11.11
C GLN A 384 -22.89 -12.57 -10.82
N PHE A 385 -22.36 -12.64 -9.60
CA PHE A 385 -21.34 -13.62 -9.22
C PHE A 385 -21.95 -14.72 -8.35
N ASP A 386 -21.98 -15.95 -8.86
CA ASP A 386 -22.54 -17.11 -8.18
C ASP A 386 -21.86 -17.35 -6.81
N THR A 387 -20.56 -17.10 -6.72
CA THR A 387 -19.73 -17.22 -5.51
C THR A 387 -20.29 -16.44 -4.31
N LEU A 388 -20.91 -15.28 -4.54
CA LEU A 388 -21.45 -14.41 -3.50
C LEU A 388 -22.88 -14.77 -3.09
N SER A 389 -23.60 -15.52 -3.91
CA SER A 389 -25.06 -15.69 -3.80
C SER A 389 -25.51 -16.27 -2.46
N ALA A 390 -24.77 -17.24 -1.92
CA ALA A 390 -25.11 -17.88 -0.66
C ALA A 390 -25.02 -16.90 0.52
N ASN A 391 -23.92 -16.15 0.64
CA ASN A 391 -23.74 -15.20 1.71
C ASN A 391 -24.63 -13.96 1.55
N LEU A 392 -24.82 -13.45 0.33
CA LEU A 392 -25.79 -12.38 0.06
C LEU A 392 -27.22 -12.77 0.50
N SER A 393 -27.61 -14.03 0.29
CA SER A 393 -28.92 -14.53 0.71
C SER A 393 -29.07 -14.60 2.24
N ARG A 394 -27.98 -14.87 2.98
CA ARG A 394 -28.00 -14.93 4.46
C ARG A 394 -28.23 -13.57 5.10
N CYS A 395 -27.79 -12.48 4.46
CA CYS A 395 -27.99 -11.11 4.90
C CYS A 395 -28.91 -10.29 3.98
N ALA A 396 -29.84 -10.94 3.29
CA ALA A 396 -30.66 -10.31 2.26
C ALA A 396 -31.38 -9.03 2.73
N SER A 397 -31.92 -9.01 3.95
CA SER A 397 -32.60 -7.84 4.50
C SER A 397 -31.69 -6.61 4.63
N LEU A 398 -30.45 -6.80 5.09
CA LEU A 398 -29.44 -5.74 5.17
C LEU A 398 -29.01 -5.29 3.77
N ILE A 399 -28.74 -6.24 2.88
CA ILE A 399 -28.29 -5.96 1.51
C ILE A 399 -29.36 -5.19 0.73
N GLU A 400 -30.62 -5.58 0.83
CA GLU A 400 -31.75 -4.90 0.19
C GLU A 400 -31.93 -3.47 0.73
N ALA A 401 -31.79 -3.28 2.04
CA ALA A 401 -31.95 -1.97 2.66
C ALA A 401 -30.77 -1.04 2.37
N ALA A 402 -29.54 -1.49 2.61
CA ALA A 402 -28.37 -0.61 2.67
C ALA A 402 -27.49 -0.65 1.41
N ALA A 403 -27.41 -1.80 0.73
CA ALA A 403 -26.41 -2.06 -0.32
C ALA A 403 -26.99 -2.19 -1.74
N THR A 404 -28.28 -1.85 -1.92
CA THR A 404 -28.98 -1.99 -3.20
C THR A 404 -29.37 -0.64 -3.79
N TYR A 405 -29.04 -0.42 -5.06
CA TYR A 405 -29.47 0.75 -5.83
C TYR A 405 -29.79 0.34 -7.27
N ASN A 406 -30.92 0.82 -7.81
CA ASN A 406 -31.44 0.43 -9.14
C ASN A 406 -31.46 -1.08 -9.39
N GLY A 407 -31.79 -1.87 -8.36
CA GLY A 407 -31.87 -3.33 -8.42
C GLY A 407 -30.53 -4.08 -8.31
N LYS A 408 -29.40 -3.36 -8.42
CA LYS A 408 -28.04 -3.90 -8.31
C LYS A 408 -27.55 -3.88 -6.87
N VAL A 409 -26.70 -4.83 -6.49
CA VAL A 409 -25.96 -4.81 -5.22
C VAL A 409 -24.59 -4.21 -5.48
N PHE A 410 -24.31 -3.04 -4.92
CA PHE A 410 -23.14 -2.25 -5.29
C PHE A 410 -21.87 -2.56 -4.49
N GLY A 411 -22.01 -3.18 -3.31
CA GLY A 411 -20.89 -3.43 -2.42
C GLY A 411 -21.26 -4.31 -1.23
N VAL A 412 -20.22 -4.77 -0.52
CA VAL A 412 -20.35 -5.43 0.77
C VAL A 412 -20.34 -4.36 1.87
N PRO A 413 -21.41 -4.22 2.69
CA PRO A 413 -21.42 -3.31 3.82
C PRO A 413 -20.33 -3.65 4.83
N THR A 414 -19.61 -2.66 5.34
CA THR A 414 -18.64 -2.82 6.43
C THR A 414 -18.85 -1.71 7.44
N GLU A 415 -18.28 -1.85 8.65
CA GLU A 415 -18.41 -0.83 9.70
C GLU A 415 -19.88 -0.43 9.95
N PHE A 416 -20.74 -1.45 10.01
CA PHE A 416 -22.17 -1.28 10.17
C PHE A 416 -22.51 -0.60 11.49
N GLY A 417 -23.43 0.36 11.44
CA GLY A 417 -24.13 0.85 12.60
C GLY A 417 -25.61 1.08 12.34
N LEU A 418 -26.42 0.74 13.33
CA LEU A 418 -27.83 1.06 13.40
C LEU A 418 -28.03 2.09 14.50
N VAL A 419 -28.76 3.15 14.18
CA VAL A 419 -29.31 4.08 15.16
C VAL A 419 -30.81 3.89 15.19
N ASP A 420 -31.36 3.57 16.35
CA ASP A 420 -32.81 3.47 16.57
C ASP A 420 -33.21 4.32 17.78
N THR A 421 -33.74 5.52 17.52
CA THR A 421 -34.09 6.46 18.60
C THR A 421 -35.27 5.99 19.45
N ALA A 422 -36.09 5.05 18.94
CA ALA A 422 -37.19 4.48 19.71
C ALA A 422 -36.69 3.43 20.71
N ALA A 423 -35.63 2.68 20.34
CA ALA A 423 -35.04 1.63 21.17
C ALA A 423 -33.97 2.15 22.15
N GLU A 424 -33.15 3.12 21.76
CA GLU A 424 -31.95 3.53 22.52
C GLU A 424 -32.22 4.55 23.64
N GLY A 425 -33.47 5.03 23.75
CA GLY A 425 -33.76 6.21 24.57
C GLY A 425 -32.99 7.44 24.05
N ASN A 426 -33.11 8.58 24.70
CA ASN A 426 -32.58 9.87 24.20
C ASN A 426 -31.03 9.95 24.04
N LEU A 427 -30.26 8.85 24.11
CA LEU A 427 -28.79 8.83 24.16
C LEU A 427 -28.09 9.17 22.83
N TYR A 428 -28.75 8.98 21.68
CA TYR A 428 -28.18 9.25 20.34
C TYR A 428 -29.09 10.13 19.48
N ASN A 429 -29.49 11.28 20.04
CA ASN A 429 -30.44 12.16 19.37
C ASN A 429 -29.72 13.08 18.36
N ASN A 430 -29.47 12.56 17.16
CA ASN A 430 -28.72 13.24 16.11
C ASN A 430 -29.65 14.04 15.17
N SER A 431 -30.07 15.24 15.60
CA SER A 431 -30.95 16.14 14.83
C SER A 431 -30.38 16.47 13.45
N PHE A 432 -29.06 16.54 13.33
CA PHE A 432 -28.40 16.78 12.06
C PHE A 432 -28.76 15.71 11.01
N TYR A 433 -28.58 14.43 11.32
CA TYR A 433 -28.95 13.36 10.39
C TYR A 433 -30.46 13.20 10.22
N GLN A 434 -31.28 13.48 11.25
CA GLN A 434 -32.75 13.48 11.10
C GLN A 434 -33.21 14.53 10.09
N TYR A 435 -32.68 15.75 10.16
CA TYR A 435 -32.95 16.80 9.18
C TYR A 435 -32.55 16.35 7.78
N MET A 436 -31.31 15.85 7.62
CA MET A 436 -30.82 15.42 6.30
C MET A 436 -31.68 14.30 5.71
N ALA A 437 -31.97 13.26 6.49
CA ALA A 437 -32.79 12.13 6.03
C ALA A 437 -34.23 12.55 5.65
N ARG A 438 -34.78 13.56 6.32
CA ARG A 438 -36.13 14.07 6.04
C ARG A 438 -36.16 14.93 4.78
N GLU A 439 -35.17 15.81 4.63
CA GLU A 439 -35.20 16.88 3.65
C GLU A 439 -34.44 16.58 2.36
N ILE A 440 -33.52 15.61 2.36
CA ILE A 440 -32.61 15.31 1.26
C ILE A 440 -32.83 13.88 0.79
N ASP A 441 -33.01 13.71 -0.52
CA ASP A 441 -32.94 12.43 -1.19
C ASP A 441 -32.09 12.57 -2.45
N LEU A 442 -30.85 12.09 -2.37
CA LEU A 442 -29.89 12.14 -3.48
C LEU A 442 -30.27 11.17 -4.60
N THR A 443 -31.03 10.12 -4.30
CA THR A 443 -31.46 9.15 -5.32
C THR A 443 -32.59 9.71 -6.18
N GLU A 444 -33.45 10.54 -5.60
CA GLU A 444 -34.54 11.25 -6.28
C GLU A 444 -34.16 12.67 -6.71
N LYS A 445 -32.93 13.11 -6.41
CA LYS A 445 -32.47 14.51 -6.58
C LYS A 445 -33.43 15.52 -5.95
N ALA A 446 -33.96 15.18 -4.77
CA ALA A 446 -34.99 15.95 -4.08
C ALA A 446 -34.43 16.67 -2.85
N TYR A 447 -34.70 17.97 -2.77
CA TYR A 447 -34.50 18.77 -1.56
C TYR A 447 -35.80 19.46 -1.18
N ARG A 448 -36.34 19.13 0.00
CA ARG A 448 -37.71 19.47 0.42
C ARG A 448 -37.77 20.77 1.24
N ASP A 449 -36.67 21.20 1.85
CA ASP A 449 -36.57 22.44 2.65
C ASP A 449 -36.22 23.67 1.78
N GLY A 450 -36.97 23.90 0.71
CA GLY A 450 -36.66 24.93 -0.29
C GLY A 450 -36.68 26.38 0.21
N ASP A 451 -37.29 26.66 1.36
CA ASP A 451 -37.33 27.96 2.02
C ASP A 451 -36.44 28.05 3.26
N GLY A 452 -35.77 26.97 3.66
CA GLY A 452 -34.82 26.90 4.76
C GLY A 452 -35.45 26.94 6.15
N GLU A 453 -36.76 26.75 6.32
CA GLU A 453 -37.42 26.80 7.63
C GLU A 453 -37.02 25.62 8.53
N ALA A 454 -36.84 24.42 7.96
CA ALA A 454 -36.38 23.27 8.73
C ALA A 454 -34.89 23.43 9.12
N LEU A 455 -34.05 23.95 8.22
CA LEU A 455 -32.66 24.27 8.49
C LEU A 455 -32.51 25.32 9.60
N LYS A 456 -33.32 26.39 9.56
CA LYS A 456 -33.38 27.38 10.65
C LYS A 456 -33.80 26.76 11.98
N THR A 457 -34.73 25.82 11.95
CA THR A 457 -35.18 25.09 13.15
C THR A 457 -34.04 24.26 13.73
N LEU A 458 -33.27 23.55 12.89
CA LEU A 458 -32.07 22.82 13.28
C LEU A 458 -31.05 23.75 13.95
N TYR A 459 -30.76 24.88 13.34
CA TYR A 459 -29.77 25.84 13.84
C TYR A 459 -30.18 26.51 15.15
N ARG A 460 -31.43 26.92 15.28
CA ARG A 460 -31.99 27.45 16.55
C ARG A 460 -31.87 26.43 17.67
N HIS A 461 -32.02 25.14 17.36
CA HIS A 461 -31.88 24.07 18.34
C HIS A 461 -30.43 23.95 18.85
N TYR A 462 -29.44 23.82 17.96
CA TYR A 462 -28.02 23.76 18.38
C TYR A 462 -27.58 24.99 19.19
N ARG A 463 -28.10 26.18 18.86
CA ARG A 463 -27.84 27.40 19.64
C ARG A 463 -28.45 27.37 21.05
N ALA A 464 -29.69 26.88 21.17
CA ALA A 464 -30.36 26.80 22.46
C ALA A 464 -29.74 25.74 23.39
N TYR A 465 -29.00 24.79 22.80
CA TYR A 465 -28.55 23.56 23.43
C TYR A 465 -27.11 23.19 23.00
N PRO A 466 -26.10 24.06 23.26
CA PRO A 466 -24.74 23.92 22.71
C PRO A 466 -23.94 22.72 23.24
N ASN A 467 -24.41 22.07 24.32
CA ASN A 467 -23.73 20.92 24.95
C ASN A 467 -24.66 19.69 25.07
N ASP A 468 -25.82 19.66 24.41
CA ASP A 468 -26.96 18.89 24.93
C ASP A 468 -27.01 17.41 24.52
N ASP A 469 -27.19 16.60 25.56
CA ASP A 469 -27.46 15.19 25.67
C ASP A 469 -28.98 14.87 25.87
N ARG A 470 -29.91 15.77 25.50
CA ARG A 470 -31.38 15.56 25.35
C ARG A 470 -32.07 16.43 24.27
N PRO A 471 -33.38 16.22 24.02
CA PRO A 471 -33.87 15.83 22.71
C PRO A 471 -33.94 17.00 21.71
N THR A 472 -33.32 16.77 20.56
CA THR A 472 -33.57 17.29 19.20
C THR A 472 -34.90 18.03 18.96
N PRO A 473 -35.04 18.81 17.87
CA PRO A 473 -36.35 18.96 17.27
C PRO A 473 -36.82 17.54 16.96
N ARG A 474 -37.76 17.01 17.75
CA ARG A 474 -38.27 15.65 17.53
C ARG A 474 -39.06 15.68 16.25
N TRP A 475 -38.44 15.25 15.16
CA TRP A 475 -39.12 14.98 13.90
C TRP A 475 -39.78 13.60 13.87
N GLY A 476 -39.80 12.90 15.01
CA GLY A 476 -40.46 11.62 15.20
C GLY A 476 -39.47 10.56 15.67
N ASP A 477 -39.92 9.30 15.65
CA ASP A 477 -39.03 8.15 15.75
C ASP A 477 -38.15 8.09 14.49
N PHE A 478 -36.86 7.89 14.67
CA PHE A 478 -35.87 7.89 13.59
C PHE A 478 -35.03 6.62 13.67
N LYS A 479 -34.95 5.95 12.53
CA LYS A 479 -34.10 4.78 12.35
C LYS A 479 -33.15 5.03 11.20
N MET A 480 -31.86 4.85 11.43
CA MET A 480 -30.83 5.05 10.41
C MET A 480 -29.85 3.90 10.39
N VAL A 481 -29.53 3.43 9.19
CA VAL A 481 -28.37 2.57 8.94
C VAL A 481 -27.27 3.40 8.31
N TRP A 482 -26.07 3.24 8.84
CA TRP A 482 -24.85 3.74 8.23
C TRP A 482 -23.86 2.59 8.08
N CYS A 483 -23.25 2.52 6.90
CA CYS A 483 -22.22 1.56 6.58
C CYS A 483 -21.18 2.27 5.72
N SER A 484 -19.96 1.80 5.80
CA SER A 484 -19.00 1.90 4.71
C SER A 484 -19.17 0.70 3.78
N TYR A 485 -18.45 0.66 2.66
CA TYR A 485 -18.58 -0.45 1.71
C TYR A 485 -17.24 -0.82 1.08
N MET A 486 -17.05 -2.10 0.84
CA MET A 486 -16.08 -2.60 -0.13
C MET A 486 -16.80 -2.87 -1.45
N MET A 487 -16.40 -2.16 -2.50
CA MET A 487 -17.05 -2.18 -3.81
C MET A 487 -16.08 -2.73 -4.86
N MET A 488 -16.60 -3.44 -5.87
CA MET A 488 -15.79 -3.94 -6.98
C MET A 488 -15.71 -2.89 -8.08
N ASN A 489 -14.48 -2.57 -8.53
CA ASN A 489 -14.26 -1.68 -9.67
C ASN A 489 -14.85 -2.31 -10.94
N PRO A 490 -15.73 -1.62 -11.69
CA PRO A 490 -16.29 -2.16 -12.93
C PRO A 490 -15.24 -2.43 -14.01
N ALA A 491 -14.08 -1.76 -13.97
CA ALA A 491 -12.98 -1.93 -14.92
C ALA A 491 -12.02 -3.08 -14.57
N SER A 492 -12.11 -3.65 -13.37
CA SER A 492 -11.25 -4.74 -12.89
C SER A 492 -11.14 -5.88 -13.91
N ARG A 493 -9.91 -6.38 -14.10
CA ARG A 493 -9.64 -7.60 -14.88
C ARG A 493 -9.76 -8.87 -14.04
N HIS A 494 -9.73 -8.77 -12.72
CA HIS A 494 -9.72 -9.89 -11.75
C HIS A 494 -11.06 -10.02 -11.01
N LYS A 495 -12.19 -9.89 -11.72
CA LYS A 495 -13.53 -9.84 -11.11
C LYS A 495 -13.91 -11.09 -10.33
N GLU A 496 -13.47 -12.27 -10.77
CA GLU A 496 -13.78 -13.53 -10.09
C GLU A 496 -13.01 -13.66 -8.78
N GLU A 497 -11.72 -13.31 -8.78
CA GLU A 497 -10.88 -13.26 -7.59
C GLU A 497 -11.36 -12.17 -6.61
N ALA A 498 -11.76 -11.01 -7.13
CA ALA A 498 -12.38 -9.94 -6.34
C ALA A 498 -13.70 -10.37 -5.73
N ALA A 499 -14.54 -11.13 -6.46
CA ALA A 499 -15.78 -11.69 -5.92
C ALA A 499 -15.52 -12.72 -4.81
N LEU A 500 -14.47 -13.54 -4.95
CA LEU A 500 -14.02 -14.45 -3.89
C LEU A 500 -13.57 -13.69 -2.64
N PHE A 501 -12.80 -12.61 -2.81
CA PHE A 501 -12.35 -11.76 -1.72
C PHE A 501 -13.54 -11.12 -0.98
N LEU A 502 -14.46 -10.49 -1.73
CA LEU A 502 -15.69 -9.91 -1.18
C LEU A 502 -16.58 -10.95 -0.50
N ASN A 503 -16.59 -12.20 -0.97
CA ASN A 503 -17.35 -13.26 -0.35
C ASN A 503 -16.75 -13.69 1.00
N ASP A 504 -15.43 -13.79 1.08
CA ASP A 504 -14.74 -14.12 2.33
C ASP A 504 -14.83 -12.94 3.33
N LEU A 505 -14.83 -11.69 2.86
CA LEU A 505 -15.18 -10.51 3.69
C LEU A 505 -16.62 -10.60 4.21
N LEU A 506 -17.59 -10.92 3.35
CA LEU A 506 -18.99 -11.01 3.76
C LEU A 506 -19.20 -12.15 4.77
N ALA A 507 -18.51 -13.28 4.61
CA ALA A 507 -18.47 -14.35 5.61
C ALA A 507 -17.91 -13.86 6.95
N LEU A 508 -16.86 -13.02 6.90
CA LEU A 508 -16.25 -12.41 8.07
C LEU A 508 -17.27 -11.53 8.83
N GLU A 509 -17.96 -10.64 8.12
CA GLU A 509 -18.98 -9.74 8.70
C GLU A 509 -20.20 -10.52 9.25
N LEU A 510 -20.51 -11.68 8.67
CA LEU A 510 -21.53 -12.63 9.16
C LEU A 510 -21.09 -13.41 10.40
N GLY A 511 -19.84 -13.26 10.86
CA GLY A 511 -19.30 -13.99 12.00
C GLY A 511 -18.91 -15.43 11.71
N ASP A 512 -18.76 -15.79 10.44
CA ASP A 512 -18.46 -17.15 9.98
C ASP A 512 -16.93 -17.35 9.89
N PHE A 513 -16.33 -17.59 11.05
CA PHE A 513 -14.89 -17.80 11.21
C PHE A 513 -14.60 -19.24 11.63
N ASP A 514 -13.45 -19.79 11.22
CA ASP A 514 -12.91 -20.96 11.89
C ASP A 514 -12.37 -20.62 13.29
N GLU A 515 -12.11 -21.64 14.10
CA GLU A 515 -11.65 -21.48 15.50
C GLU A 515 -10.31 -20.76 15.60
N GLU A 516 -9.44 -20.89 14.59
CA GLU A 516 -8.12 -20.26 14.57
C GLU A 516 -8.22 -18.76 14.32
N ALA A 517 -8.98 -18.34 13.30
CA ALA A 517 -9.30 -16.95 13.02
C ALA A 517 -9.96 -16.31 14.23
N ALA A 518 -10.98 -16.95 14.82
CA ALA A 518 -11.71 -16.43 15.98
C ALA A 518 -10.82 -16.17 17.21
N SER A 519 -9.67 -16.84 17.31
CA SER A 519 -8.71 -16.68 18.40
C SER A 519 -7.79 -15.46 18.25
N GLN A 520 -7.74 -14.83 17.06
CA GLN A 520 -6.86 -13.70 16.82
C GLN A 520 -7.38 -12.44 17.53
N PRO A 521 -6.55 -11.70 18.30
CA PRO A 521 -6.98 -10.51 19.05
C PRO A 521 -7.64 -9.43 18.18
N LEU A 522 -7.25 -9.33 16.92
CA LEU A 522 -7.77 -8.34 15.97
C LEU A 522 -9.18 -8.68 15.47
N MET A 523 -9.67 -9.91 15.67
CA MET A 523 -11.07 -10.25 15.39
C MET A 523 -12.06 -9.51 16.28
N ALA A 524 -11.63 -9.02 17.45
CA ALA A 524 -12.45 -8.14 18.27
C ALA A 524 -12.76 -6.79 17.60
N LEU A 525 -12.02 -6.43 16.55
CA LEU A 525 -12.23 -5.21 15.77
C LEU A 525 -13.22 -5.41 14.60
N VAL A 526 -13.61 -6.65 14.29
CA VAL A 526 -14.59 -6.93 13.25
C VAL A 526 -16.00 -6.73 13.82
N THR A 527 -16.71 -5.74 13.28
CA THR A 527 -18.13 -5.52 13.60
C THR A 527 -18.95 -6.61 12.93
N LYS A 528 -19.74 -7.37 13.70
CA LYS A 528 -20.64 -8.38 13.11
C LYS A 528 -21.95 -7.74 12.69
N TYR A 529 -22.54 -8.25 11.62
CA TYR A 529 -23.92 -7.91 11.30
C TYR A 529 -24.86 -8.39 12.40
N PRO A 530 -25.84 -7.56 12.78
CA PRO A 530 -26.76 -7.95 13.82
C PRO A 530 -27.73 -9.01 13.29
N GLU A 531 -27.86 -10.10 14.03
CA GLU A 531 -28.84 -11.14 13.72
C GLU A 531 -30.27 -10.62 13.98
N ASN A 532 -31.22 -11.01 13.11
CA ASN A 532 -32.66 -10.75 13.30
C ASN A 532 -33.04 -9.26 13.46
N THR A 533 -32.28 -8.35 12.85
CA THR A 533 -32.63 -6.92 12.82
C THR A 533 -33.68 -6.63 11.77
N ASP A 534 -34.73 -5.90 12.17
CA ASP A 534 -35.72 -5.35 11.24
C ASP A 534 -35.12 -4.13 10.54
N PHE A 535 -35.11 -4.13 9.21
CA PHE A 535 -34.67 -3.01 8.38
C PHE A 535 -35.85 -2.29 7.70
N GLY A 536 -37.08 -2.58 8.11
CA GLY A 536 -38.26 -1.79 7.72
C GLY A 536 -38.14 -0.33 8.17
N ASP A 537 -38.61 0.58 7.31
CA ASP A 537 -38.67 2.04 7.53
C ASP A 537 -37.35 2.70 7.97
N VAL A 538 -36.22 2.15 7.53
CA VAL A 538 -34.90 2.69 7.86
C VAL A 538 -34.42 3.73 6.84
N SER A 539 -33.88 4.84 7.34
CA SER A 539 -33.16 5.82 6.53
C SER A 539 -31.73 5.34 6.29
N VAL A 540 -31.25 5.37 5.05
CA VAL A 540 -29.91 4.87 4.70
C VAL A 540 -28.99 6.06 4.46
N ARG A 541 -27.90 6.16 5.25
CA ARG A 541 -27.04 7.36 5.30
C ARG A 541 -26.64 7.90 3.93
N TRP A 542 -26.08 7.04 3.08
CA TRP A 542 -25.58 7.46 1.76
C TRP A 542 -26.65 8.06 0.83
N LYS A 543 -27.95 7.81 1.07
CA LYS A 543 -29.03 8.40 0.26
C LYS A 543 -29.28 9.87 0.55
N PHE A 544 -28.76 10.39 1.66
CA PHE A 544 -28.97 11.79 2.06
C PHE A 544 -27.69 12.51 2.46
N THR A 545 -26.55 11.81 2.55
CA THR A 545 -25.24 12.42 2.87
C THR A 545 -24.31 12.43 1.67
N ASP A 546 -23.83 13.63 1.32
CA ASP A 546 -22.68 13.88 0.45
C ASP A 546 -21.72 14.83 1.20
N MET A 547 -20.41 14.71 0.97
CA MET A 547 -19.40 15.53 1.65
C MET A 547 -19.65 17.04 1.48
N ASN A 548 -20.05 17.50 0.29
CA ASN A 548 -20.30 18.92 0.04
C ASN A 548 -21.53 19.41 0.81
N ILE A 549 -22.61 18.63 0.77
CA ILE A 549 -23.85 18.94 1.49
C ILE A 549 -23.61 18.94 3.00
N PHE A 550 -22.91 17.92 3.50
CA PHE A 550 -22.56 17.80 4.91
C PHE A 550 -21.75 19.01 5.39
N ASN A 551 -20.69 19.36 4.66
CA ASN A 551 -19.84 20.51 4.99
C ASN A 551 -20.64 21.82 4.90
N MET A 552 -21.51 22.02 3.90
CA MET A 552 -22.35 23.21 3.81
C MET A 552 -23.29 23.39 5.00
N ILE A 553 -23.96 22.33 5.45
CA ILE A 553 -24.85 22.39 6.62
C ILE A 553 -24.04 22.61 7.90
N ARG A 554 -22.89 21.93 8.05
CA ARG A 554 -21.98 22.06 9.20
C ARG A 554 -21.35 23.45 9.29
N ASP A 555 -20.87 24.00 8.19
CA ASP A 555 -20.27 25.34 8.15
C ASP A 555 -21.33 26.41 8.47
N GLY A 556 -22.58 26.18 8.03
CA GLY A 556 -23.73 26.97 8.47
C GLY A 556 -23.97 26.89 9.99
N LEU A 557 -23.84 25.70 10.61
CA LEU A 557 -23.91 25.57 12.08
C LEU A 557 -22.84 26.39 12.78
N ASN A 558 -21.59 26.31 12.32
CA ASN A 558 -20.48 27.07 12.92
C ASN A 558 -20.70 28.59 12.85
N ALA A 559 -21.39 29.08 11.80
CA ALA A 559 -21.77 30.49 11.68
C ALA A 559 -22.91 30.92 12.63
N VAL A 560 -23.67 29.97 13.20
CA VAL A 560 -24.73 30.24 14.18
C VAL A 560 -24.15 30.47 15.57
N GLU A 561 -23.05 29.78 15.88
CA GLU A 561 -22.34 29.95 17.16
C GLU A 561 -21.76 31.37 17.32
N SER A 562 -21.62 32.13 16.22
CA SER A 562 -21.10 33.50 16.19
C SER A 562 -22.17 34.61 16.12
N ASP A 563 -23.44 34.36 16.48
CA ASP A 563 -24.53 35.35 16.55
C ASP A 563 -25.03 35.95 15.21
N GLU A 564 -24.65 35.40 14.05
CA GLU A 564 -24.73 36.13 12.77
C GLU A 564 -25.72 35.64 11.69
N MET A 565 -26.27 34.41 11.73
CA MET A 565 -27.09 33.96 10.59
C MET A 565 -28.52 34.56 10.55
N THR A 566 -28.76 35.37 9.54
CA THR A 566 -30.04 35.99 9.19
C THR A 566 -30.98 35.03 8.43
N ASP A 567 -32.28 35.36 8.38
CA ASP A 567 -33.27 34.61 7.60
C ASP A 567 -32.92 34.52 6.10
N GLU A 568 -32.24 35.54 5.57
CA GLU A 568 -31.83 35.58 4.16
C GLU A 568 -30.64 34.67 3.89
N GLU A 569 -29.68 34.58 4.82
CA GLU A 569 -28.54 33.67 4.72
C GLU A 569 -28.96 32.20 4.81
N ALA A 570 -29.94 31.87 5.65
CA ALA A 570 -30.49 30.52 5.72
C ALA A 570 -31.21 30.11 4.41
N LYS A 571 -31.98 31.03 3.82
CA LYS A 571 -32.61 30.82 2.49
C LYS A 571 -31.59 30.65 1.39
N GLU A 572 -30.53 31.46 1.40
CA GLU A 572 -29.45 31.35 0.44
C GLU A 572 -28.70 30.02 0.57
N LEU A 573 -28.42 29.58 1.80
CA LEU A 573 -27.80 28.28 2.05
C LEU A 573 -28.71 27.13 1.59
N ALA A 574 -30.00 27.15 1.92
CA ALA A 574 -30.98 26.18 1.44
C ALA A 574 -31.04 26.14 -0.10
N ARG A 575 -31.01 27.30 -0.76
CA ARG A 575 -30.93 27.39 -2.23
C ARG A 575 -29.65 26.77 -2.77
N ARG A 576 -28.50 26.99 -2.14
CA ARG A 576 -27.23 26.37 -2.54
C ARG A 576 -27.24 24.86 -2.35
N ILE A 577 -27.74 24.36 -1.22
CA ILE A 577 -27.89 22.92 -0.97
C ILE A 577 -28.77 22.30 -2.07
N ARG A 578 -29.89 22.95 -2.39
CA ARG A 578 -30.77 22.51 -3.48
C ARG A 578 -30.03 22.37 -4.80
N MET A 579 -29.16 23.31 -5.16
CA MET A 579 -28.39 23.23 -6.41
C MET A 579 -27.50 21.98 -6.43
N VAL A 580 -26.75 21.72 -5.34
CA VAL A 580 -25.87 20.55 -5.23
C VAL A 580 -26.66 19.24 -5.29
N VAL A 581 -27.83 19.16 -4.66
CA VAL A 581 -28.70 17.95 -4.71
C VAL A 581 -29.25 17.68 -6.11
N MET A 582 -29.41 18.70 -6.94
CA MET A 582 -29.98 18.59 -8.29
C MET A 582 -28.94 18.27 -9.37
N GLU A 583 -27.65 18.56 -9.13
CA GLU A 583 -26.53 18.17 -10.00
C GLU A 583 -26.38 16.64 -10.05
#